data_AF-A0A0G3GVH6-F1
#
_entry.id   AF-A0A0G3GVH6-F1
#
_cell.length_a   1.000
_cell.length_b   1.000
_cell.length_c   1.000
_cell.angle_alpha   90.00
_cell.angle_beta   90.00
_cell.angle_gamma   90.00
#
_symmetry.space_group_name_H-M   'P 1'
#
loop_
_entity.id
_entity.type
_entity.pdbx_description
1 polymer ?
#
loop_
_entity_poly.entity_id
_entity_poly.type
_entity_poly.pdbx_seq_one_letter_code
_entity_poly.pdbx_strand_id
1 'polypeptide(L)'
;MVFDYFAYAGMLLLAVSLLSIIVLIVRTKDEFVRAVVSDLVFYSMIGFYVIWSMQSETAIAYEIILLAAVAGGVLPTMSMARIISKGRR
;
A
#
# COMPACT_ATOMS: atom_id res chain seq x y z
N MET A 1 26.38 2.92 -4.80
CA MET A 1 26.34 4.41 -4.83
C MET A 1 25.21 4.93 -5.72
N VAL A 2 25.25 4.79 -7.06
CA VAL A 2 24.19 5.35 -7.93
C VAL A 2 22.83 4.71 -7.68
N PHE A 3 22.78 3.38 -7.52
CA PHE A 3 21.56 2.65 -7.19
C PHE A 3 20.90 3.10 -5.88
N ASP A 4 21.71 3.39 -4.86
CA ASP A 4 21.23 3.82 -3.54
C ASP A 4 20.50 5.16 -3.61
N TYR A 5 21.00 6.10 -4.42
CA TYR A 5 20.32 7.39 -4.64
C TYR A 5 18.93 7.22 -5.26
N PHE A 6 18.78 6.32 -6.24
CA PHE A 6 17.48 6.03 -6.83
C PHE A 6 16.53 5.37 -5.82
N ALA A 7 17.04 4.46 -4.98
CA ALA A 7 16.25 3.83 -3.93
C ALA A 7 15.76 4.84 -2.89
N TYR A 8 16.62 5.74 -2.40
CA TYR A 8 16.22 6.78 -1.46
C TYR A 8 15.25 7.80 -2.08
N ALA A 9 15.45 8.19 -3.34
CA ALA A 9 14.52 9.07 -4.04
C ALA A 9 13.13 8.41 -4.19
N GLY A 10 13.08 7.12 -4.56
CA GLY A 10 11.84 6.37 -4.63
C GLY A 10 11.13 6.25 -3.28
N MET A 11 11.89 5.99 -2.22
CA MET A 11 11.38 5.93 -0.85
C MET A 11 10.79 7.28 -0.39
N LEU A 12 11.43 8.39 -0.72
CA LEU A 12 10.93 9.74 -0.45
C LEU A 12 9.62 10.03 -1.21
N LEU A 13 9.56 9.69 -2.50
CA LEU A 13 8.35 9.87 -3.30
C LEU A 13 7.17 9.06 -2.76
N LEU A 14 7.41 7.80 -2.36
CA LEU A 14 6.39 6.97 -1.71
C LEU A 14 5.95 7.56 -0.37
N ALA A 15 6.88 8.07 0.44
CA ALA A 15 6.54 8.73 1.71
C ALA A 15 5.65 9.96 1.50
N VAL A 16 5.97 10.82 0.53
CA VAL A 16 5.16 12.00 0.18
C VAL A 16 3.78 11.60 -0.35
N SER A 17 3.71 10.56 -1.18
CA SER A 17 2.45 9.99 -1.65
C SER A 17 1.60 9.49 -0.47
N LEU A 18 2.20 8.73 0.45
CA LEU A 18 1.52 8.17 1.61
C LEU A 18 0.96 9.27 2.52
N LEU A 19 1.73 10.34 2.76
CA LEU A 19 1.23 11.52 3.49
C LEU A 19 0.05 12.19 2.76
N SER A 20 0.13 12.33 1.45
CA SER A 20 -0.95 12.91 0.63
C SER A 20 -2.23 12.07 0.70
N ILE A 21 -2.10 10.74 0.68
CA ILE A 21 -3.21 9.79 0.81
C ILE A 21 -3.84 9.90 2.21
N ILE A 22 -3.04 9.99 3.28
CA ILE A 22 -3.55 10.19 4.66
C ILE A 22 -4.35 11.50 4.75
N VAL A 23 -3.83 12.60 4.18
CA VAL A 23 -4.55 13.88 4.14
C VAL A 23 -5.87 13.73 3.38
N LEU A 24 -5.90 12.98 2.28
CA LEU A 24 -7.11 12.71 1.51
C LEU A 24 -8.14 11.91 2.32
N ILE A 25 -7.70 10.90 3.09
CA ILE A 25 -8.58 10.11 3.98
C ILE A 25 -9.26 11.01 5.01
N VAL A 26 -8.51 11.91 5.65
CA VAL A 26 -9.05 12.80 6.69
C VAL A 26 -10.02 13.83 6.10
N ARG A 27 -9.78 14.29 4.86
CA ARG A 27 -10.65 15.26 4.18
C ARG A 27 -11.91 14.65 3.60
N THR A 28 -11.90 13.37 3.26
CA THR A 28 -12.99 12.74 2.52
C THR A 28 -14.08 12.22 3.46
N LYS A 29 -15.32 12.67 3.23
CA LYS A 29 -16.50 12.24 4.01
C LYS A 29 -17.18 10.99 3.44
N ASP A 30 -16.94 10.69 2.17
CA ASP A 30 -17.53 9.55 1.48
C ASP A 30 -16.84 8.24 1.91
N GLU A 31 -17.63 7.28 2.40
CA GLU A 31 -17.15 6.00 2.89
C GLU A 31 -16.60 5.10 1.78
N PHE A 32 -17.15 5.21 0.55
CA PHE A 32 -16.69 4.44 -0.60
C PHE A 32 -15.29 4.88 -1.01
N VAL A 33 -15.09 6.20 -1.08
CA VAL A 33 -13.77 6.76 -1.40
C VAL A 33 -12.78 6.44 -0.28
N ARG A 34 -13.19 6.52 0.99
CA ARG A 34 -12.32 6.17 2.12
C ARG A 34 -11.87 4.70 2.08
N ALA A 35 -12.73 3.78 1.68
CA ALA A 35 -12.37 2.36 1.54
C ALA A 35 -11.29 2.15 0.47
N VAL A 36 -11.44 2.75 -0.72
CA VAL A 36 -10.46 2.64 -1.80
C VAL A 36 -9.14 3.33 -1.46
N VAL A 37 -9.21 4.49 -0.79
CA VAL A 37 -8.02 5.26 -0.40
C VAL A 37 -7.25 4.57 0.74
N SER A 38 -7.94 3.84 1.64
CA SER A 38 -7.29 3.00 2.65
C SER A 38 -6.43 1.90 2.02
N ASP A 39 -6.90 1.32 0.93
CA ASP A 39 -6.16 0.33 0.15
C ASP A 39 -4.88 0.89 -0.48
N LEU A 40 -4.96 2.12 -0.99
CA LEU A 40 -3.81 2.87 -1.51
C LEU A 40 -2.73 3.09 -0.44
N VAL A 41 -3.12 3.33 0.82
CA VAL A 41 -2.14 3.40 1.94
C VAL A 41 -1.41 2.08 2.10
N PHE A 42 -2.15 0.97 2.14
CA PHE A 42 -1.58 -0.36 2.36
C PHE A 42 -0.60 -0.74 1.26
N TYR A 43 -0.96 -0.53 -0.01
CA TYR A 43 -0.04 -0.78 -1.13
C TYR A 43 1.17 0.17 -1.15
N SER A 44 1.02 1.41 -0.70
CA SER A 44 2.14 2.33 -0.55
C SER A 44 3.14 1.84 0.50
N MET A 45 2.66 1.24 1.59
CA MET A 45 3.52 0.60 2.61
C MET A 45 4.25 -0.63 2.06
N ILE A 46 3.57 -1.47 1.25
CA ILE A 46 4.23 -2.59 0.56
C ILE A 46 5.33 -2.07 -0.37
N GLY A 47 5.05 -1.04 -1.17
CA GLY A 47 6.05 -0.44 -2.05
C GLY A 47 7.28 0.07 -1.28
N PHE A 48 7.07 0.66 -0.10
CA PHE A 48 8.16 1.10 0.77
C PHE A 48 9.00 -0.10 1.26
N TYR A 49 8.33 -1.18 1.66
CA TYR A 49 8.99 -2.42 2.08
C TYR A 49 9.80 -3.07 0.96
N VAL A 50 9.31 -3.05 -0.28
CA VAL A 50 10.05 -3.56 -1.45
C VAL A 50 11.36 -2.80 -1.65
N ILE A 51 11.33 -1.46 -1.68
CA ILE A 51 12.54 -0.64 -1.86
C ILE A 51 13.52 -0.84 -0.70
N TRP A 52 13.02 -0.99 0.52
CA TRP A 52 13.84 -1.29 1.69
C TRP A 52 14.47 -2.68 1.62
N SER A 53 13.72 -3.68 1.18
CA SER A 53 14.19 -5.05 0.98
C SER A 53 15.30 -5.15 -0.06
N MET A 54 15.31 -4.30 -1.09
CA MET A 54 16.38 -4.28 -2.09
C MET A 54 17.73 -3.87 -1.50
N GLN A 55 17.73 -3.13 -0.37
CA GLN A 55 18.95 -2.71 0.34
C GLN A 55 19.30 -3.65 1.51
N SER A 56 18.34 -4.47 1.96
CA SER A 56 18.48 -5.34 3.11
C SER A 56 18.46 -6.80 2.66
N GLU A 57 19.62 -7.48 2.72
CA GLU A 57 19.70 -8.90 2.38
C GLU A 57 18.85 -9.73 3.36
N THR A 58 17.65 -10.09 2.91
CA THR A 58 16.70 -10.87 3.69
C THR A 58 16.17 -12.00 2.81
N ALA A 59 16.30 -13.24 3.28
CA ALA A 59 15.93 -14.43 2.50
C ALA A 59 14.42 -14.58 2.29
N ILE A 60 13.61 -13.92 3.12
CA ILE A 60 12.14 -14.09 3.20
C ILE A 60 11.34 -12.88 2.70
N ALA A 61 12.02 -11.89 2.10
CA ALA A 61 11.38 -10.62 1.75
C ALA A 61 10.26 -10.78 0.72
N TYR A 62 10.48 -11.58 -0.31
CA TYR A 62 9.53 -11.75 -1.41
C TYR A 62 8.30 -12.56 -1.01
N GLU A 63 8.46 -13.51 -0.09
CA GLU A 63 7.39 -14.27 0.54
C GLU A 63 6.48 -13.34 1.34
N ILE A 64 7.07 -12.42 2.11
CA ILE A 64 6.33 -11.39 2.86
C ILE A 64 5.60 -10.45 1.88
N ILE A 65 6.25 -10.00 0.81
CA ILE A 65 5.63 -9.13 -0.21
C ILE A 65 4.43 -9.83 -0.85
N LEU A 66 4.58 -11.11 -1.22
CA LEU A 66 3.53 -11.90 -1.84
C LEU A 66 2.34 -12.11 -0.90
N LEU A 67 2.60 -12.49 0.36
CA LEU A 67 1.57 -12.64 1.37
C LEU A 67 0.89 -11.30 1.69
N ALA A 68 1.67 -10.22 1.80
CA ALA A 68 1.13 -8.90 2.05
C ALA A 68 0.23 -8.43 0.89
N ALA A 69 0.69 -8.55 -0.36
CA ALA A 69 -0.09 -8.12 -1.53
C ALA A 69 -1.38 -8.91 -1.70
N VAL A 70 -1.31 -10.24 -1.59
CA VAL A 70 -2.48 -11.11 -1.82
C VAL A 70 -3.39 -11.15 -0.60
N ALA A 71 -2.86 -11.60 0.54
CA ALA A 71 -3.66 -11.87 1.72
C ALA A 71 -4.00 -10.59 2.49
N GLY A 72 -3.04 -9.66 2.60
CA GLY A 72 -3.23 -8.38 3.28
C GLY A 72 -3.84 -7.28 2.40
N GLY A 73 -3.63 -7.33 1.08
CA GLY A 73 -4.06 -6.29 0.15
C GLY A 73 -5.40 -6.62 -0.49
N VAL A 74 -5.39 -7.53 -1.47
CA VAL A 74 -6.56 -7.83 -2.31
C VAL A 74 -7.77 -8.38 -1.52
N LEU A 75 -7.52 -9.27 -0.54
CA LEU A 75 -8.63 -9.92 0.19
C LEU A 75 -9.44 -8.92 1.05
N PRO A 76 -8.82 -8.00 1.81
CA PRO A 76 -9.57 -6.94 2.50
C PRO A 76 -10.37 -6.04 1.58
N THR A 77 -9.83 -5.65 0.41
CA THR A 77 -10.56 -4.81 -0.55
C THR A 77 -11.82 -5.51 -1.06
N MET A 78 -11.68 -6.77 -1.47
CA MET A 78 -12.81 -7.55 -1.98
C MET A 78 -13.86 -7.78 -0.89
N SER A 79 -13.41 -8.03 0.34
CA SER A 79 -14.30 -8.17 1.50
C SER A 79 -15.09 -6.89 1.74
N MET A 80 -14.42 -5.73 1.73
CA MET A 80 -15.05 -4.44 1.93
C MET A 80 -16.01 -4.08 0.78
N ALA A 81 -15.61 -4.34 -0.47
CA ALA A 81 -16.46 -4.13 -1.64
C ALA A 81 -17.76 -4.95 -1.56
N ARG A 82 -17.70 -6.20 -1.08
CA ARG A 82 -18.89 -7.04 -0.88
C ARG A 82 -19.79 -6.56 0.26
N ILE A 83 -19.19 -6.11 1.37
CA ILE A 83 -19.94 -5.54 2.51
C ILE A 83 -20.72 -4.31 2.02
N ILE A 84 -20.03 -3.43 1.30
CA ILE A 84 -20.59 -2.22 0.73
C ILE A 84 -21.68 -2.52 -0.31
N SER A 85 -21.45 -3.48 -1.21
CA SER A 85 -22.44 -3.89 -2.23
C SER A 85 -23.62 -4.68 -1.65
N LYS A 86 -23.60 -4.99 -0.35
CA LYS A 86 -24.57 -5.86 0.34
C LYS A 86 -24.70 -7.23 -0.33
N GLY A 87 -23.61 -7.72 -0.94
CA GLY A 87 -23.60 -8.99 -1.67
C GLY A 87 -24.34 -9.00 -3.01
N ARG A 88 -24.85 -7.84 -3.49
CA ARG A 88 -25.29 -7.73 -4.89
C ARG A 88 -24.06 -7.75 -5.79
N ARG A 89 -24.11 -8.66 -6.76
CA ARG A 89 -23.06 -8.87 -7.78
C ARG A 89 -23.15 -7.78 -8.84
#